data_AF-A0A803NDC3-F1
#
_entry.id   AF-A0A803NDC3-F1
#
_cell.length_a   1.000
_cell.length_b   1.000
_cell.length_c   1.000
_cell.angle_alpha   90.00
_cell.angle_beta   90.00
_cell.angle_gamma   90.00
#
_symmetry.space_group_name_H-M   'P 1'
#
loop_
_entity.id
_entity.type
_entity.pdbx_description
1 polymer ?
#
loop_
_entity_poly.entity_id
_entity_poly.type
_entity_poly.pdbx_seq_one_letter_code
_entity_poly.pdbx_strand_id
1 'polypeptide(L)'
;MSTFLQPAIAITALLLLQLFPPPTMAAWFAYITDEDGEPMLNGGTYYIIATNGGGLAVAQKPQTLACPLFIAQEKDGSSIGHPFKITSPISSKYLPFGPTEFYVVDDTTTCTKPLAWRLTTDNATGQIYVAAGTTESLGPSPFSITLPFSDVQPNEYEIFHCDNVICKLAGIFENGLLGMNTDFNLKFTFRFRKALTQTSQIM
;
A
#
# COMPACT_ATOMS: atom_id res chain seq x y z
N MET A 1 -34.89 -49.63 27.26
CA MET A 1 -34.33 -50.23 26.03
C MET A 1 -33.78 -49.09 25.17
N SER A 2 -32.52 -49.23 24.77
CA SER A 2 -31.66 -48.23 24.12
C SER A 2 -32.23 -47.70 22.80
N THR A 3 -32.40 -46.38 22.68
CA THR A 3 -32.67 -45.70 21.41
C THR A 3 -31.37 -45.57 20.62
N PHE A 4 -31.14 -46.51 19.70
CA PHE A 4 -30.09 -46.45 18.67
C PHE A 4 -30.50 -45.45 17.58
N LEU A 5 -30.20 -44.17 17.80
CA LEU A 5 -30.25 -43.13 16.76
C LEU A 5 -28.97 -42.30 16.85
N GLN A 6 -27.82 -42.89 16.50
CA GLN A 6 -26.54 -42.18 16.73
C GLN A 6 -25.40 -42.35 15.71
N PRO A 7 -25.32 -43.36 14.83
CA PRO A 7 -24.19 -43.42 13.89
C PRO A 7 -24.47 -42.73 12.54
N ALA A 8 -25.67 -42.88 11.97
CA ALA A 8 -25.94 -42.43 10.60
C ALA A 8 -25.91 -40.90 10.44
N ILE A 9 -26.49 -40.16 11.40
CA ILE A 9 -26.51 -38.68 11.42
C ILE A 9 -25.10 -38.12 11.64
N ALA A 10 -24.29 -38.77 12.47
CA ALA A 10 -22.92 -38.37 12.74
C ALA A 10 -22.03 -38.53 11.49
N ILE A 11 -22.24 -39.61 10.72
CA ILE A 11 -21.48 -39.88 9.49
C ILE A 11 -21.85 -38.87 8.39
N THR A 12 -23.14 -38.54 8.20
CA THR A 12 -23.54 -37.51 7.23
C THR A 12 -23.08 -36.11 7.61
N ALA A 13 -23.07 -35.76 8.90
CA ALA A 13 -22.53 -34.50 9.37
C ALA A 13 -21.00 -34.39 9.14
N LEU A 14 -20.24 -35.48 9.39
CA LEU A 14 -18.81 -35.50 9.11
C LEU A 14 -18.50 -35.36 7.61
N LEU A 15 -19.27 -36.03 6.73
CA LEU A 15 -19.09 -35.92 5.28
C LEU A 15 -19.37 -34.50 4.77
N LEU A 16 -20.39 -33.83 5.31
CA LEU A 16 -20.70 -32.44 4.96
C LEU A 16 -19.60 -31.47 5.39
N LEU A 17 -18.93 -31.70 6.52
CA LEU A 17 -17.76 -30.91 6.93
C LEU A 17 -16.53 -31.10 6.02
N GLN A 18 -16.42 -32.23 5.32
CA GLN A 18 -15.32 -32.46 4.36
C GLN A 18 -15.60 -31.83 2.99
N LEU A 19 -16.89 -31.73 2.61
CA LEU A 19 -17.33 -31.11 1.35
C LEU A 19 -17.39 -29.58 1.45
N PHE A 20 -17.58 -29.04 2.66
CA PHE A 20 -17.56 -27.61 2.95
C PHE A 20 -16.51 -27.32 4.04
N PRO A 21 -15.21 -27.35 3.69
CA PRO A 21 -14.21 -26.88 4.64
C PRO A 21 -14.60 -25.47 5.09
N PRO A 22 -14.65 -25.19 6.40
CA PRO A 22 -14.92 -23.83 6.86
C PRO A 22 -13.89 -22.90 6.21
N PRO A 23 -14.30 -21.71 5.73
CA PRO A 23 -13.36 -20.78 5.12
C PRO A 23 -12.22 -20.56 6.11
N THR A 24 -11.01 -20.96 5.71
CA THR A 24 -9.83 -20.83 6.55
C THR A 24 -9.56 -19.35 6.75
N MET A 25 -10.01 -18.80 7.88
CA MET A 25 -9.81 -17.40 8.27
C MET A 25 -8.33 -16.98 8.33
N ALA A 26 -7.40 -17.94 8.29
CA ALA A 26 -5.96 -17.71 8.37
C ALA A 26 -5.34 -17.06 7.12
N ALA A 27 -6.00 -17.12 5.95
CA ALA A 27 -5.39 -16.66 4.69
C ALA A 27 -5.49 -15.13 4.47
N TRP A 28 -6.47 -14.44 5.07
CA TRP A 28 -6.68 -13.00 4.82
C TRP A 28 -5.51 -12.16 5.35
N PHE A 29 -4.87 -12.58 6.45
CA PHE A 29 -3.80 -11.80 7.09
C PHE A 29 -2.40 -12.11 6.56
N ALA A 30 -2.24 -12.97 5.56
CA ALA A 30 -0.92 -13.34 5.07
C ALA A 30 -0.34 -12.33 4.06
N TYR A 31 -1.20 -11.62 3.33
CA TYR A 31 -0.83 -10.74 2.23
C TYR A 31 -1.70 -9.49 2.20
N ILE A 32 -1.21 -8.47 1.52
CA ILE A 32 -1.96 -7.24 1.24
C ILE A 32 -2.90 -7.54 0.06
N THR A 33 -4.15 -7.14 0.17
CA THR A 33 -5.18 -7.26 -0.87
C THR A 33 -5.48 -5.89 -1.47
N ASP A 34 -5.93 -5.86 -2.71
CA ASP A 34 -6.49 -4.65 -3.32
C ASP A 34 -7.92 -4.40 -2.81
N GLU A 35 -8.53 -3.31 -3.26
CA GLU A 35 -9.88 -2.90 -2.86
C GLU A 35 -10.97 -3.92 -3.25
N ASP A 36 -10.71 -4.77 -4.24
CA ASP A 36 -11.58 -5.87 -4.66
C ASP A 36 -11.41 -7.12 -3.77
N GLY A 37 -10.43 -7.11 -2.86
CA GLY A 37 -10.09 -8.23 -1.98
C GLY A 37 -9.16 -9.26 -2.63
N GLU A 38 -8.61 -8.96 -3.81
CA GLU A 38 -7.68 -9.85 -4.49
C GLU A 38 -6.25 -9.66 -3.96
N PRO A 39 -5.47 -10.73 -3.74
CA PRO A 39 -4.09 -10.61 -3.29
C PRO A 39 -3.23 -9.79 -4.26
N MET A 40 -2.56 -8.77 -3.74
CA MET A 40 -1.65 -7.96 -4.54
C MET A 40 -0.43 -8.78 -4.96
N LEU A 41 0.01 -8.64 -6.21
CA LEU A 41 1.23 -9.26 -6.71
C LEU A 41 2.45 -8.50 -6.21
N ASN A 42 3.46 -9.21 -5.72
CA ASN A 42 4.77 -8.60 -5.45
C ASN A 42 5.41 -8.20 -6.78
N GLY A 43 5.55 -6.89 -7.02
CA GLY A 43 5.94 -6.32 -8.31
C GLY A 43 4.79 -5.90 -9.21
N GLY A 44 3.54 -5.98 -8.74
CA GLY A 44 2.38 -5.47 -9.44
C GLY A 44 2.31 -3.94 -9.46
N THR A 45 1.44 -3.41 -10.32
CA THR A 45 1.21 -1.97 -10.47
C THR A 45 -0.18 -1.60 -9.96
N TYR A 46 -0.25 -0.59 -9.09
CA TYR A 46 -1.45 -0.21 -8.36
C TYR A 46 -1.54 1.31 -8.24
N TYR A 47 -2.76 1.83 -8.25
CA TYR A 47 -3.07 3.15 -7.71
C TYR A 47 -3.18 3.05 -6.19
N ILE A 48 -2.71 4.08 -5.49
CA ILE A 48 -2.80 4.17 -4.03
C ILE A 48 -3.84 5.24 -3.72
N ILE A 49 -4.97 4.84 -3.13
CA ILE A 49 -6.11 5.72 -2.84
C ILE A 49 -6.11 6.03 -1.36
N ALA A 50 -6.00 7.31 -1.01
CA ALA A 50 -6.14 7.74 0.37
C ALA A 50 -7.62 7.71 0.77
N THR A 51 -7.94 7.14 1.93
CA THR A 51 -9.34 6.91 2.34
C THR A 51 -10.14 8.17 2.62
N ASN A 52 -9.48 9.31 2.80
CA ASN A 52 -10.10 10.61 3.04
C ASN A 52 -10.07 11.57 1.84
N GLY A 53 -9.72 11.10 0.64
CA GLY A 53 -9.67 11.94 -0.57
C GLY A 53 -9.31 11.18 -1.84
N GLY A 54 -8.56 11.83 -2.72
CA GLY A 54 -8.17 11.27 -4.02
C GLY A 54 -7.00 10.28 -3.95
N GLY A 55 -6.59 9.80 -5.12
CA GLY A 55 -5.41 8.97 -5.30
C GLY A 55 -4.10 9.75 -5.09
N LEU A 56 -3.02 9.02 -4.90
CA LEU A 56 -1.68 9.59 -4.83
C LEU A 56 -1.10 9.82 -6.23
N ALA A 57 -0.42 10.94 -6.40
CA ALA A 57 0.17 11.38 -7.66
C ALA A 57 1.55 12.00 -7.43
N VAL A 58 2.32 12.14 -8.51
CA VAL A 58 3.53 12.97 -8.49
C VAL A 58 3.16 14.44 -8.62
N ALA A 59 3.84 15.30 -7.87
CA ALA A 59 3.64 16.73 -7.86
C ALA A 59 4.99 17.45 -7.80
N GLN A 60 5.04 18.65 -8.37
CA GLN A 60 6.14 19.58 -8.17
C GLN A 60 5.79 20.52 -7.03
N LYS A 61 6.72 20.73 -6.10
CA LYS A 61 6.56 21.76 -5.08
C LYS A 61 6.76 23.14 -5.76
N PRO A 62 5.88 24.12 -5.54
CA PRO A 62 6.05 25.44 -6.12
C PRO A 62 7.41 26.03 -5.72
N GLN A 63 8.07 26.70 -6.66
CA GLN A 63 9.34 27.41 -6.44
C GLN A 63 10.53 26.51 -6.05
N THR A 64 10.43 25.18 -6.20
CA THR A 64 11.58 24.28 -6.08
C THR A 64 12.09 23.87 -7.47
N LEU A 65 13.24 23.19 -7.49
CA LEU A 65 13.71 22.50 -8.68
C LEU A 65 12.63 21.52 -9.19
N ALA A 66 12.66 21.22 -10.50
CA ALA A 66 11.73 20.28 -11.14
C ALA A 66 11.86 18.85 -10.60
N CYS A 67 13.02 18.51 -10.00
CA CYS A 67 13.31 17.25 -9.35
C CYS A 67 13.88 17.50 -7.95
N PRO A 68 13.61 16.63 -6.97
CA PRO A 68 12.79 15.42 -7.08
C PRO A 68 11.29 15.75 -7.21
N LEU A 69 10.51 14.79 -7.73
CA LEU A 69 9.05 14.88 -7.74
C LEU A 69 8.52 14.49 -6.36
N PHE A 70 7.66 15.30 -5.76
CA PHE A 70 7.02 14.97 -4.49
C PHE A 70 5.82 14.06 -4.73
N ILE A 71 5.46 13.25 -3.74
CA ILE A 71 4.21 12.50 -3.76
C ILE A 71 3.14 13.35 -3.06
N ALA A 72 1.97 13.47 -3.68
CA ALA A 72 0.87 14.28 -3.20
C ALA A 72 -0.46 13.54 -3.35
N GLN A 73 -1.47 13.95 -2.58
CA GLN A 73 -2.84 13.53 -2.79
C GLN A 73 -3.50 14.42 -3.85
N GLU A 74 -4.23 13.81 -4.77
CA GLU A 74 -5.07 14.51 -5.73
C GLU A 74 -6.15 15.32 -5.00
N LYS A 75 -6.36 16.57 -5.43
CA LYS A 75 -7.38 17.46 -4.85
C LYS A 75 -8.80 17.03 -5.18
N ASP A 76 -8.98 16.48 -6.38
CA ASP A 76 -10.24 15.88 -6.80
C ASP A 76 -10.32 14.46 -6.24
N GLY A 77 -11.26 14.22 -5.33
CA GLY A 77 -11.48 12.90 -4.73
C GLY A 77 -11.87 11.81 -5.72
N SER A 78 -12.29 12.17 -6.94
CA SER A 78 -12.57 11.20 -8.00
C SER A 78 -11.34 10.83 -8.83
N SER A 79 -10.25 11.61 -8.74
CA SER A 79 -8.99 11.30 -9.41
C SER A 79 -8.28 10.15 -8.70
N ILE A 80 -7.87 9.15 -9.48
CA ILE A 80 -7.19 7.95 -8.97
C ILE A 80 -5.67 8.12 -8.87
N GLY A 81 -5.13 9.26 -9.35
CA GLY A 81 -3.72 9.59 -9.30
C GLY A 81 -2.84 8.78 -10.26
N HIS A 82 -1.57 8.61 -9.91
CA HIS A 82 -0.57 7.91 -10.70
C HIS A 82 -0.47 6.43 -10.31
N PRO A 83 -0.13 5.54 -11.26
CA PRO A 83 0.17 4.16 -10.95
C PRO A 83 1.58 4.02 -10.34
N PHE A 84 1.70 3.16 -9.33
CA PHE A 84 2.95 2.82 -8.68
C PHE A 84 3.22 1.31 -8.79
N LYS A 85 4.45 0.95 -9.14
CA LYS A 85 4.91 -0.42 -8.99
C LYS A 85 5.30 -0.64 -7.53
N ILE A 86 4.77 -1.69 -6.91
CA ILE A 86 4.95 -1.98 -5.48
C ILE A 86 5.64 -3.33 -5.34
N THR A 87 6.79 -3.36 -4.66
CA THR A 87 7.61 -4.56 -4.48
C THR A 87 8.01 -4.76 -3.02
N SER A 88 8.27 -6.00 -2.63
CA SER A 88 8.87 -6.37 -1.36
C SER A 88 10.13 -7.22 -1.60
N PRO A 89 11.21 -7.05 -0.81
CA PRO A 89 12.38 -7.91 -0.90
C PRO A 89 12.11 -9.35 -0.45
N ILE A 90 10.97 -9.60 0.20
CA ILE A 90 10.55 -10.94 0.62
C ILE A 90 10.14 -11.74 -0.62
N SER A 91 10.79 -12.90 -0.82
CA SER A 91 10.52 -13.80 -1.95
C SER A 91 9.16 -14.48 -1.82
N SER A 92 8.11 -13.78 -2.25
CA SER A 92 6.71 -14.21 -2.27
C SER A 92 6.05 -13.81 -3.58
N LYS A 93 5.09 -14.62 -4.06
CA LYS A 93 4.26 -14.28 -5.23
C LYS A 93 3.37 -13.07 -4.95
N TYR A 94 2.76 -13.04 -3.77
CA TYR A 94 1.90 -11.95 -3.33
C TYR A 94 2.64 -11.02 -2.39
N LEU A 95 2.26 -9.75 -2.38
CA LEU A 95 2.89 -8.71 -1.58
C LEU A 95 2.61 -8.98 -0.09
N PRO A 96 3.64 -9.30 0.72
CA PRO A 96 3.47 -9.51 2.15
C PRO A 96 3.43 -8.17 2.89
N PHE A 97 2.99 -8.20 4.14
CA PHE A 97 3.21 -7.09 5.07
C PHE A 97 4.70 -6.88 5.36
N GLY A 98 5.08 -5.65 5.69
CA GLY A 98 6.46 -5.28 6.04
C GLY A 98 7.18 -4.50 4.92
N PRO A 99 8.52 -4.66 4.79
CA PRO A 99 9.34 -3.84 3.91
C PRO A 99 8.83 -3.79 2.48
N THR A 100 8.63 -2.58 1.98
CA THR A 100 8.01 -2.30 0.69
C THR A 100 8.75 -1.19 -0.04
N GLU A 101 8.91 -1.33 -1.35
CA GLU A 101 9.42 -0.33 -2.27
C GLU A 101 8.30 0.14 -3.21
N PHE A 102 8.27 1.44 -3.45
CA PHE A 102 7.31 2.07 -4.35
C PHE A 102 8.07 2.77 -5.46
N TYR A 103 7.63 2.55 -6.71
CA TYR A 103 8.21 3.20 -7.88
C TYR A 103 7.11 3.88 -8.67
N VAL A 104 7.30 5.14 -9.02
CA VAL A 104 6.42 5.83 -9.95
C VAL A 104 6.52 5.14 -11.31
N VAL A 105 5.38 4.73 -11.87
CA VAL A 105 5.29 4.28 -13.26
C VAL A 105 5.00 5.48 -14.13
N ASP A 106 6.06 6.20 -14.47
CA ASP A 106 6.03 7.36 -15.35
C ASP A 106 7.25 7.34 -16.28
N ASP A 107 6.98 7.34 -17.58
CA ASP A 107 7.99 7.36 -18.63
C ASP A 107 8.32 8.77 -19.12
N THR A 108 7.51 9.77 -18.78
CA THR A 108 7.55 11.13 -19.34
C THR A 108 8.43 12.12 -18.56
N THR A 109 8.76 11.83 -17.30
CA THR A 109 9.56 12.73 -16.47
C THR A 109 11.04 12.79 -16.87
N THR A 110 11.65 13.97 -16.67
CA THR A 110 13.09 14.21 -16.84
C THR A 110 13.91 13.88 -15.60
N CYS A 111 13.28 13.51 -14.48
CA CYS A 111 14.00 13.16 -13.26
C CYS A 111 14.77 11.83 -13.41
N THR A 112 15.88 11.71 -12.69
CA THR A 112 16.75 10.54 -12.74
C THR A 112 15.99 9.28 -12.34
N LYS A 113 16.03 8.25 -13.19
CA LYS A 113 15.44 6.93 -12.92
C LYS A 113 16.43 6.06 -12.12
N PRO A 114 15.97 5.13 -11.26
CA PRO A 114 14.57 4.78 -11.01
C PRO A 114 13.82 5.83 -10.16
N LEU A 115 12.54 6.04 -10.46
CA LEU A 115 11.65 6.93 -9.71
C LEU A 115 11.13 6.26 -8.42
N ALA A 116 12.06 5.73 -7.62
CA ALA A 116 11.75 5.11 -6.35
C ALA A 116 11.37 6.17 -5.32
N TRP A 117 10.36 5.88 -4.49
CA TRP A 117 10.05 6.71 -3.33
C TRP A 117 11.24 6.78 -2.39
N ARG A 118 11.47 7.97 -1.84
CA ARG A 118 12.52 8.30 -0.87
C ARG A 118 11.99 9.36 0.08
N LEU A 119 12.58 9.41 1.28
CA LEU A 119 12.29 10.46 2.24
C LEU A 119 13.19 11.67 1.96
N THR A 120 12.61 12.86 2.05
CA THR A 120 13.35 14.12 1.97
C THR A 120 12.90 15.03 3.11
N THR A 121 13.83 15.72 3.74
CA THR A 121 13.55 16.60 4.86
C THR A 121 13.56 18.04 4.38
N ASP A 122 12.49 18.77 4.66
CA ASP A 122 12.46 20.21 4.45
C ASP A 122 13.27 20.90 5.54
N ASN A 123 14.38 21.54 5.13
CA ASN A 123 15.33 22.15 6.07
C ASN A 123 14.73 23.29 6.91
N ALA A 124 13.67 23.95 6.44
CA ALA A 124 13.06 25.08 7.15
C ALA A 124 12.10 24.61 8.24
N THR A 125 11.33 23.56 7.98
CA THR A 125 10.26 23.07 8.86
C THR A 125 10.62 21.79 9.61
N GLY A 126 11.65 21.07 9.17
CA GLY A 126 11.99 19.72 9.65
C GLY A 126 10.98 18.65 9.21
N GLN A 127 9.99 18.98 8.38
CA GLN A 127 8.99 18.03 7.90
C GLN A 127 9.63 17.03 6.94
N ILE A 128 9.24 15.77 7.08
CA ILE A 128 9.71 14.68 6.24
C ILE A 128 8.65 14.40 5.19
N TYR A 129 9.00 14.59 3.93
CA TYR A 129 8.15 14.35 2.78
C TYR A 129 8.58 13.09 2.02
N VAL A 130 7.68 12.55 1.21
CA VAL A 130 7.98 11.49 0.26
C VAL A 130 8.20 12.11 -1.13
N ALA A 131 9.31 11.76 -1.76
CA ALA A 131 9.68 12.21 -3.09
C ALA A 131 10.26 11.07 -3.95
N ALA A 132 10.41 11.29 -5.25
CA ALA A 132 10.92 10.32 -6.22
C ALA A 132 11.90 10.97 -7.21
N GLY A 133 12.85 10.18 -7.70
CA GLY A 133 13.83 10.63 -8.71
C GLY A 133 14.94 11.52 -8.17
N THR A 134 15.42 11.25 -6.95
CA THR A 134 16.60 11.92 -6.35
C THR A 134 17.90 11.19 -6.72
N THR A 135 19.02 11.93 -6.76
CA THR A 135 20.38 11.42 -7.03
C THR A 135 21.11 10.95 -5.77
N GLU A 136 20.52 11.13 -4.59
CA GLU A 136 21.15 10.75 -3.32
C GLU A 136 21.05 9.22 -3.09
N SER A 137 22.20 8.58 -2.86
CA SER A 137 22.30 7.16 -2.53
C SER A 137 21.89 6.93 -1.09
N LEU A 138 20.74 6.28 -0.86
CA LEU A 138 20.21 6.08 0.49
C LEU A 138 19.66 4.66 0.67
N GLY A 139 20.54 3.75 1.10
CA GLY A 139 20.21 2.55 1.88
C GLY A 139 19.07 1.64 1.36
N PRO A 140 18.60 0.70 2.21
CA PRO A 140 17.42 -0.11 1.93
C PRO A 140 16.14 0.75 1.97
N SER A 141 15.05 0.24 1.37
CA SER A 141 13.77 0.94 1.34
C SER A 141 13.30 1.36 2.73
N PRO A 142 12.99 2.65 2.95
CA PRO A 142 12.57 3.12 4.26
C PRO A 142 11.12 2.77 4.58
N PHE A 143 10.33 2.24 3.64
CA PHE A 143 8.88 2.09 3.82
C PHE A 143 8.47 0.66 4.17
N SER A 144 7.35 0.55 4.87
CA SER A 144 6.67 -0.71 5.14
C SER A 144 5.16 -0.51 5.11
N ILE A 145 4.43 -1.58 4.79
CA ILE A 145 2.96 -1.60 4.85
C ILE A 145 2.52 -2.51 6.00
N THR A 146 1.53 -2.04 6.77
CA THR A 146 0.90 -2.80 7.87
C THR A 146 -0.62 -2.62 7.86
N LEU A 147 -1.31 -3.41 8.68
CA LEU A 147 -2.69 -3.17 9.04
C LEU A 147 -2.80 -2.00 10.02
N PRO A 148 -3.90 -1.22 9.97
CA PRO A 148 -4.18 -0.20 10.97
C PRO A 148 -4.26 -0.78 12.37
N PHE A 149 -3.67 -0.09 13.35
CA PHE A 149 -3.67 -0.53 14.75
C PHE A 149 -5.08 -0.54 15.39
N SER A 150 -5.99 0.29 14.89
CA SER A 150 -7.38 0.40 15.36
C SER A 150 -8.38 0.42 14.20
N ASP A 151 -9.57 -0.16 14.41
CA ASP A 151 -10.66 -0.28 13.45
C ASP A 151 -10.19 -0.80 12.07
N VAL A 152 -9.78 -2.07 12.05
CA VAL A 152 -9.37 -2.79 10.85
C VAL A 152 -10.57 -2.85 9.90
N GLN A 153 -10.60 -1.94 8.94
CA GLN A 153 -11.48 -2.07 7.78
C GLN A 153 -10.83 -3.02 6.77
N PRO A 154 -11.62 -3.85 6.09
CA PRO A 154 -11.07 -4.71 5.04
C PRO A 154 -10.39 -3.86 3.97
N ASN A 155 -9.23 -4.33 3.50
CA ASN A 155 -8.47 -3.74 2.38
C ASN A 155 -7.96 -2.31 2.64
N GLU A 156 -7.85 -1.90 3.91
CA GLU A 156 -7.21 -0.64 4.32
C GLU A 156 -5.90 -0.89 5.04
N TYR A 157 -4.90 -0.07 4.71
CA TYR A 157 -3.52 -0.27 5.14
C TYR A 157 -2.86 1.04 5.57
N GLU A 158 -1.85 0.93 6.41
CA GLU A 158 -0.98 2.03 6.79
C GLU A 158 0.39 1.84 6.15
N ILE A 159 0.95 2.94 5.63
CA ILE A 159 2.34 3.00 5.18
C ILE A 159 3.12 3.68 6.30
N PHE A 160 4.29 3.14 6.66
CA PHE A 160 5.11 3.71 7.72
C PHE A 160 6.60 3.60 7.40
N HIS A 161 7.38 4.38 8.13
CA HIS A 161 8.84 4.32 8.15
C HIS A 161 9.31 4.28 9.60
N CYS A 162 10.25 3.41 9.93
CA CYS A 162 10.92 3.43 11.23
C CYS A 162 12.39 3.82 11.07
N ASP A 163 12.81 4.84 11.82
CA ASP A 163 14.21 5.16 12.04
C ASP A 163 14.62 4.59 13.39
N ASN A 164 15.38 3.50 13.37
CA ASN A 164 15.75 2.71 14.54
C ASN A 164 14.53 2.24 15.35
N VAL A 165 14.18 2.95 16.43
CA VAL A 165 13.11 2.58 17.37
C VAL A 165 11.83 3.39 17.10
N ILE A 166 11.91 4.53 16.43
CA ILE A 166 10.77 5.44 16.26
C ILE A 166 10.15 5.22 14.88
N CYS A 167 8.90 4.78 14.88
CA CYS A 167 8.09 4.64 13.68
C CYS A 167 7.23 5.89 13.45
N LYS A 168 7.11 6.28 12.18
CA LYS A 168 6.31 7.39 11.70
C LYS A 168 5.35 6.87 10.65
N LEU A 169 4.09 7.26 10.75
CA LEU A 169 3.04 6.89 9.78
C LEU A 169 3.01 7.88 8.64
N ALA A 170 2.73 7.40 7.44
CA ALA A 170 2.50 8.24 6.29
C ALA A 170 1.15 8.95 6.42
N GLY A 171 1.12 10.23 6.07
CA GLY A 171 -0.09 11.05 6.05
C GLY A 171 0.06 12.24 5.11
N ILE A 172 -1.05 12.91 4.84
CA ILE A 172 -1.09 14.10 3.97
C ILE A 172 -1.02 15.35 4.84
N PHE A 173 -0.03 16.20 4.57
CA PHE A 173 0.11 17.50 5.21
C PHE A 173 -0.86 18.53 4.61
N GLU A 174 -1.03 19.68 5.26
CA GLU A 174 -1.94 20.75 4.81
C GLU A 174 -1.67 21.24 3.38
N ASN A 175 -0.43 21.11 2.91
CA ASN A 175 -0.04 21.46 1.54
C ASN A 175 -0.38 20.37 0.50
N GLY A 176 -1.02 19.27 0.91
CA GLY A 176 -1.42 18.14 0.06
C GLY A 176 -0.31 17.13 -0.22
N LEU A 177 0.91 17.35 0.29
CA LEU A 177 2.03 16.44 0.09
C LEU A 177 1.99 15.29 1.09
N LEU A 178 2.40 14.11 0.63
CA LEU A 178 2.63 12.94 1.46
C LEU A 178 3.90 13.12 2.28
N GLY A 179 3.81 12.86 3.57
CA GLY A 179 4.93 12.91 4.49
C GLY A 179 4.79 11.94 5.65
N MET A 180 5.78 11.95 6.53
CA MET A 180 5.87 11.07 7.69
C MET A 180 5.56 11.83 8.97
N ASN A 181 4.60 11.34 9.74
CA ASN A 181 4.12 11.95 10.98
C ASN A 181 4.33 11.00 12.18
N THR A 182 4.59 11.58 13.35
CA THR A 182 4.65 10.88 14.64
C THR A 182 3.31 10.84 15.38
N ASP A 183 2.31 11.60 14.92
CA ASP A 183 0.99 11.62 15.52
C ASP A 183 0.16 10.42 15.06
N PHE A 184 0.17 9.36 15.87
CA PHE A 184 -0.61 8.16 15.65
C PHE A 184 -2.13 8.37 15.79
N ASN A 185 -2.59 9.53 16.26
CA ASN A 185 -4.03 9.84 16.32
C ASN A 185 -4.56 10.31 14.97
N LEU A 186 -3.69 10.75 14.05
CA LEU A 186 -4.06 11.04 12.68
C LEU A 186 -4.12 9.72 11.91
N LYS A 187 -5.26 9.03 12.05
CA LYS A 187 -5.54 7.82 11.28
C LYS A 187 -5.59 8.17 9.80
N PHE A 188 -4.60 7.70 9.06
CA PHE A 188 -4.51 7.88 7.61
C PHE A 188 -4.26 6.53 6.96
N THR A 189 -5.28 6.01 6.29
CA THR A 189 -5.24 4.70 5.65
C THR A 189 -5.27 4.83 4.12
N PHE A 190 -4.75 3.80 3.47
CA PHE A 190 -4.68 3.69 2.03
C PHE A 190 -5.35 2.40 1.57
N ARG A 191 -6.00 2.48 0.41
CA ARG A 191 -6.48 1.31 -0.35
C ARG A 191 -5.66 1.20 -1.63
N PHE A 192 -5.51 -0.01 -2.11
CA PHE A 192 -4.80 -0.27 -3.37
C PHE A 192 -5.81 -0.65 -4.44
N ARG A 193 -5.76 0.01 -5.59
CA ARG A 193 -6.57 -0.33 -6.76
C ARG A 193 -5.65 -0.84 -7.85
N LYS A 194 -5.95 -2.00 -8.42
CA LYS A 194 -5.14 -2.60 -9.48
C LYS A 194 -5.09 -1.67 -10.70
N ALA A 195 -3.89 -1.36 -11.18
CA ALA A 195 -3.75 -0.67 -12.45
C ALA A 195 -3.98 -1.66 -13.59
N LEU A 196 -4.85 -1.32 -14.53
CA LEU A 196 -4.98 -2.10 -15.75
C LEU A 196 -3.66 -2.00 -16.52
N THR A 197 -3.01 -3.14 -16.77
CA THR A 197 -1.87 -3.18 -17.66
C THR A 197 -2.37 -2.71 -19.02
N GLN A 198 -1.90 -1.56 -19.52
CA GLN A 198 -2.10 -1.23 -20.92
C GLN A 198 -1.46 -2.37 -21.71
N THR A 199 -2.31 -3.29 -22.18
CA THR A 199 -1.93 -4.17 -23.26
C THR A 199 -1.78 -3.21 -24.41
N SER A 200 -0.53 -2.90 -24.76
CA SER A 200 -0.18 -2.10 -25.93
C SER A 200 -1.09 -2.56 -27.07
N GLN A 201 -2.01 -1.70 -27.48
CA GLN A 201 -2.72 -1.90 -28.74
C GLN A 201 -1.64 -1.72 -29.80
N ILE A 202 -1.03 -2.83 -30.17
CA ILE A 202 -0.22 -2.95 -31.37
C ILE A 202 -1.21 -2.72 -32.52
N MET A 203 -1.10 -1.54 -33.12
CA MET A 203 -1.65 -1.24 -34.44
C MET A 203 -0.73 -1.83 -35.50
#